data_AF-W0PH07-F1
#
_entry.id   AF-W0PH07-F1
#
_cell.length_a   1.000
_cell.length_b   1.000
_cell.length_c   1.000
_cell.angle_alpha   90.00
_cell.angle_beta   90.00
_cell.angle_gamma   90.00
#
_symmetry.space_group_name_H-M   'P 1'
#
loop_
_entity.id
_entity.type
_entity.pdbx_description
1 polymer ?
#
loop_
_entity_poly.entity_id
_entity_poly.type
_entity_poly.pdbx_seq_one_letter_code
_entity_poly.pdbx_strand_id
1 'polypeptide(L)'
;MFARNTPFNYEKILKACAKGQKSALQTLFKHEAPLMVALSLRVLGNYNLAEQAVVSAFVLIWNNAEAYDEEMGPARGWIFSILRYRISQIFKEHYDAIQAASKTQDESVLNEVSSNLHADVRGDLPVTPAFYLHLEELPEEPQKALINMYFSGMSQAQTATKVGMPLGRFKENLFLGLQHLAKHLPEFSPPHQATEKMGEYVLGGLSENEEKLVYKLMNDDAGVSRIALLWEAQFTHLLSQLPAQVASSRVWEKIKTAAFAKAPVAVAPIADAGDEDSTEQPYVSGVKSTLRRFWYMLPLWRALALILAVAAFTFWYTGTPPADQPRKVAVLDSSMSNAQTGWVVRFNAAGDAQFSPVVRQTVSDGLVLQAWKRSNGTDTALGLIRDSKAFVLNAERVGQIAAGDQLLISLEPEGGSRSDRPSGSILYKGTVADL
;
A
#
# COMPACT_ATOMS: atom_id res chain seq x y z
N MET A 1 -17.81 -26.87 -40.29
CA MET A 1 -17.57 -27.25 -38.88
C MET A 1 -17.10 -25.99 -38.16
N PHE A 2 -18.04 -25.21 -37.61
CA PHE A 2 -17.72 -23.93 -36.97
C PHE A 2 -17.02 -24.21 -35.63
N ALA A 3 -15.72 -23.90 -35.55
CA ALA A 3 -15.03 -23.85 -34.27
C ALA A 3 -15.71 -22.76 -33.44
N ARG A 4 -16.49 -23.15 -32.42
CA ARG A 4 -16.97 -22.22 -31.40
C ARG A 4 -15.73 -21.55 -30.82
N ASN A 5 -15.60 -20.24 -31.02
CA ASN A 5 -14.52 -19.43 -30.48
C ASN A 5 -14.63 -19.50 -28.95
N THR A 6 -13.95 -20.47 -28.35
CA THR A 6 -14.02 -20.68 -26.91
C THR A 6 -13.21 -19.55 -26.28
N PRO A 7 -13.79 -18.76 -25.35
CA PRO A 7 -13.07 -17.65 -24.73
C PRO A 7 -11.78 -18.15 -24.08
N PHE A 8 -10.73 -17.34 -24.13
CA PHE A 8 -9.44 -17.66 -23.54
C PHE A 8 -9.61 -17.93 -22.04
N ASN A 9 -9.23 -19.12 -21.58
CA ASN A 9 -9.40 -19.55 -20.19
C ASN A 9 -8.10 -19.33 -19.41
N TYR A 10 -7.99 -18.20 -18.72
CA TYR A 10 -6.79 -17.79 -17.99
C TYR A 10 -6.49 -18.71 -16.80
N GLU A 11 -7.53 -19.16 -16.10
CA GLU A 11 -7.44 -20.02 -14.92
C GLU A 11 -6.77 -21.35 -15.27
N LYS A 12 -7.19 -21.97 -16.36
CA LYS A 12 -6.61 -23.21 -16.89
C LYS A 12 -5.16 -23.00 -17.31
N ILE A 13 -4.84 -21.86 -17.91
CA ILE A 13 -3.47 -21.51 -18.34
C ILE A 13 -2.56 -21.35 -17.12
N LEU A 14 -2.98 -20.61 -16.08
CA LEU A 14 -2.21 -20.48 -14.84
C LEU A 14 -2.03 -21.82 -14.14
N LYS A 15 -3.08 -22.64 -14.03
CA LYS A 15 -2.99 -24.02 -13.50
C LYS A 15 -2.01 -24.90 -14.29
N ALA A 16 -1.88 -24.70 -15.60
CA ALA A 16 -0.90 -25.40 -16.43
C ALA A 16 0.54 -24.85 -16.25
N CYS A 17 0.69 -23.53 -16.09
CA CYS A 17 1.96 -22.90 -15.72
C CYS A 17 2.46 -23.41 -14.36
N ALA A 18 1.58 -23.52 -13.36
CA ALA A 18 1.88 -24.09 -12.04
C ALA A 18 2.43 -25.53 -12.13
N LYS A 19 1.95 -26.31 -13.12
CA LYS A 19 2.44 -27.67 -13.40
C LYS A 19 3.73 -27.70 -14.25
N GLY A 20 4.35 -26.55 -14.50
CA GLY A 20 5.58 -26.43 -15.29
C GLY A 20 5.39 -26.61 -16.80
N GLN A 21 4.18 -26.44 -17.33
CA GLN A 21 3.93 -26.56 -18.78
C GLN A 21 4.36 -25.29 -19.52
N LYS A 22 5.55 -25.34 -20.14
CA LYS A 22 6.14 -24.20 -20.88
C LYS A 22 5.25 -23.68 -22.03
N SER A 23 4.49 -24.56 -22.67
CA SER A 23 3.54 -24.21 -23.74
C SER A 23 2.37 -23.36 -23.24
N ALA A 24 1.97 -23.49 -21.98
CA ALA A 24 0.93 -22.67 -21.38
C ALA A 24 1.41 -21.21 -21.24
N LEU A 25 2.63 -21.00 -20.74
CA LEU A 25 3.22 -19.67 -20.65
C LEU A 25 3.40 -19.03 -22.03
N GLN A 26 3.79 -19.82 -23.04
CA GLN A 26 3.89 -19.34 -24.42
C GLN A 26 2.52 -18.95 -24.99
N THR A 27 1.47 -19.71 -24.67
CA THR A 27 0.10 -19.42 -25.08
C THR A 27 -0.40 -18.13 -24.44
N LEU A 28 -0.12 -17.93 -23.15
CA LEU A 28 -0.40 -16.68 -22.45
C LEU A 28 0.36 -15.50 -23.08
N PHE A 29 1.65 -15.69 -23.37
CA PHE A 29 2.47 -14.66 -24.00
C PHE A 29 1.90 -14.21 -25.35
N LYS A 30 1.55 -15.15 -26.22
CA LYS A 30 0.96 -14.82 -27.53
C LYS A 30 -0.37 -14.05 -27.40
N HIS A 31 -1.14 -14.33 -26.35
CA HIS A 31 -2.45 -13.71 -26.13
C HIS A 31 -2.34 -12.31 -25.50
N GLU A 32 -1.57 -12.16 -24.41
CA GLU A 32 -1.59 -10.93 -23.61
C GLU A 32 -0.40 -9.99 -23.86
N ALA A 33 0.75 -10.48 -24.32
CA ALA A 33 1.94 -9.62 -24.44
C ALA A 33 1.71 -8.37 -25.31
N PRO A 34 0.95 -8.40 -26.42
CA PRO A 34 0.62 -7.18 -27.17
C PRO A 34 -0.03 -6.07 -26.34
N LEU A 35 -1.00 -6.42 -25.49
CA LEU A 35 -1.70 -5.47 -24.63
C LEU A 35 -0.84 -5.06 -23.43
N MET A 36 -0.09 -6.00 -22.85
CA MET A 36 0.81 -5.71 -21.73
C MET A 36 1.93 -4.73 -22.16
N VAL A 37 2.47 -4.88 -23.37
CA VAL A 37 3.42 -3.91 -23.95
C VAL A 37 2.73 -2.57 -24.19
N ALA A 38 1.51 -2.57 -24.76
CA ALA A 38 0.76 -1.34 -25.01
C ALA A 38 0.53 -0.52 -23.73
N LEU A 39 0.06 -1.18 -22.65
CA LEU A 39 -0.12 -0.57 -21.34
C LEU A 39 1.21 -0.07 -20.77
N SER A 40 2.24 -0.90 -20.80
CA SER A 40 3.55 -0.53 -20.22
C SER A 40 4.18 0.64 -20.96
N LEU A 41 4.09 0.66 -22.29
CA LEU A 41 4.57 1.76 -23.11
C LEU A 41 3.77 3.04 -22.85
N ARG A 42 2.45 2.91 -22.66
CA ARG A 42 1.58 4.04 -22.36
C ARG A 42 1.97 4.74 -21.07
N VAL A 43 2.30 3.97 -20.02
CA VAL A 43 2.65 4.51 -18.70
C VAL A 43 4.11 4.95 -18.64
N LEU A 44 5.04 4.16 -19.20
CA LEU A 44 6.48 4.39 -19.06
C LEU A 44 7.05 5.31 -20.15
N GLY A 45 6.33 5.55 -21.25
CA GLY A 45 6.78 6.37 -22.37
C GLY A 45 8.01 5.84 -23.14
N ASN A 46 8.53 4.68 -22.75
CA ASN A 46 9.77 4.12 -23.29
C ASN A 46 9.62 2.63 -23.60
N TYR A 47 9.89 2.26 -24.85
CA TYR A 47 9.71 0.89 -25.33
C TYR A 47 10.65 -0.12 -24.63
N ASN A 48 11.88 0.26 -24.29
CA ASN A 48 12.80 -0.64 -23.59
C ASN A 48 12.33 -0.91 -22.14
N LEU A 49 11.85 0.12 -21.44
CA LEU A 49 11.28 -0.03 -20.10
C LEU A 49 9.97 -0.83 -20.15
N ALA A 50 9.16 -0.65 -21.19
CA ALA A 50 7.95 -1.44 -21.41
C ALA A 50 8.26 -2.93 -21.63
N GLU A 51 9.22 -3.26 -22.50
CA GLU A 51 9.66 -4.64 -22.69
C GLU A 51 10.20 -5.24 -21.37
N GLN A 52 10.97 -4.47 -20.59
CA GLN A 52 11.48 -4.91 -19.30
C GLN A 52 10.34 -5.24 -18.32
N ALA A 53 9.32 -4.37 -18.22
CA ALA A 53 8.14 -4.61 -17.38
C ALA A 53 7.43 -5.92 -17.75
N VAL A 54 7.21 -6.15 -19.04
CA VAL A 54 6.55 -7.36 -19.56
C VAL A 54 7.40 -8.60 -19.30
N VAL A 55 8.71 -8.57 -19.58
CA VAL A 55 9.61 -9.70 -19.28
C VAL A 55 9.55 -10.05 -17.80
N SER A 56 9.71 -9.07 -16.92
CA SER A 56 9.65 -9.28 -15.47
C SER A 56 8.29 -9.85 -15.04
N ALA A 57 7.18 -9.31 -15.56
CA ALA A 57 5.84 -9.79 -15.24
C ALA A 57 5.64 -11.26 -15.61
N PHE A 58 6.02 -11.67 -16.82
CA PHE A 58 5.91 -13.09 -17.25
C PHE A 58 6.77 -14.03 -16.42
N VAL A 59 7.96 -13.61 -15.99
CA VAL A 59 8.82 -14.38 -15.09
C VAL A 59 8.15 -14.56 -13.72
N LEU A 60 7.56 -13.49 -13.17
CA LEU A 60 6.85 -13.56 -11.89
C LEU A 60 5.59 -14.44 -11.98
N ILE A 61 4.80 -14.29 -13.05
CA ILE A 61 3.64 -15.13 -13.34
C ILE A 61 4.05 -16.61 -13.37
N TRP A 62 5.11 -16.95 -14.10
CA TRP A 62 5.60 -18.33 -14.17
C TRP A 62 6.04 -18.87 -12.81
N ASN A 63 6.83 -18.10 -12.07
CA ASN A 63 7.39 -18.54 -10.80
C ASN A 63 6.33 -18.68 -9.69
N ASN A 64 5.18 -18.01 -9.83
CA ASN A 64 4.17 -17.91 -8.78
C ASN A 64 2.79 -18.37 -9.23
N ALA A 65 2.71 -19.05 -10.38
CA ALA A 65 1.46 -19.63 -10.87
C ALA A 65 0.84 -20.62 -9.86
N GLU A 66 1.66 -21.28 -9.02
CA GLU A 66 1.17 -22.16 -7.94
C GLU A 66 0.42 -21.39 -6.83
N ALA A 67 0.68 -20.11 -6.65
CA ALA A 67 0.03 -19.28 -5.64
C ALA A 67 -1.36 -18.77 -6.09
N TYR A 68 -1.69 -18.88 -7.38
CA TYR A 68 -3.00 -18.49 -7.88
C TYR A 68 -4.07 -19.51 -7.50
N ASP A 69 -5.12 -19.03 -6.84
CA ASP A 69 -6.37 -19.76 -6.59
C ASP A 69 -7.54 -18.99 -7.24
N GLU A 70 -8.52 -19.71 -7.78
CA GLU A 70 -9.74 -19.13 -8.35
C GLU A 70 -10.57 -18.41 -7.28
N GLU A 71 -10.47 -18.81 -6.01
CA GLU A 71 -11.14 -18.12 -4.90
C GLU A 71 -10.60 -16.71 -4.65
N MET A 72 -9.34 -16.44 -5.02
CA MET A 72 -8.73 -15.11 -4.90
C MET A 72 -9.36 -14.09 -5.86
N GLY A 73 -9.95 -14.54 -6.96
CA GLY A 73 -10.54 -13.67 -7.98
C GLY A 73 -10.09 -14.00 -9.40
N PRO A 74 -10.46 -13.16 -10.38
CA PRO A 74 -10.23 -13.44 -11.79
C PRO A 74 -8.74 -13.57 -12.13
N ALA A 75 -8.36 -14.64 -12.86
CA ALA A 75 -6.98 -14.89 -13.23
C ALA A 75 -6.37 -13.74 -14.07
N ARG A 76 -7.18 -13.13 -14.95
CA ARG A 76 -6.72 -11.98 -15.74
C ARG A 76 -6.38 -10.77 -14.86
N GLY A 77 -7.17 -10.51 -13.81
CA GLY A 77 -6.87 -9.47 -12.83
C GLY A 77 -5.55 -9.75 -12.09
N TRP A 78 -5.30 -10.99 -11.69
CA TRP A 78 -4.04 -11.39 -11.06
C TRP A 78 -2.81 -11.21 -11.98
N ILE A 79 -2.95 -11.53 -13.26
CA ILE A 79 -1.89 -11.32 -14.26
C ILE A 79 -1.56 -9.83 -14.41
N PHE A 80 -2.59 -8.98 -14.51
CA PHE A 80 -2.40 -7.54 -14.69
C PHE A 80 -1.96 -6.82 -13.43
N SER A 81 -2.33 -7.30 -12.23
CA SER A 81 -1.82 -6.72 -10.99
C SER A 81 -0.30 -6.92 -10.85
N ILE A 82 0.23 -8.07 -11.27
CA ILE A 82 1.68 -8.32 -11.36
C ILE A 82 2.34 -7.34 -12.35
N LEU A 83 1.73 -7.14 -13.53
CA LEU A 83 2.25 -6.20 -14.51
C LEU A 83 2.25 -4.76 -13.97
N ARG A 84 1.14 -4.34 -13.38
CA ARG A 84 0.97 -3.00 -12.78
C ARG A 84 1.98 -2.75 -11.68
N TYR A 85 2.22 -3.72 -10.83
CA TYR A 85 3.30 -3.67 -9.85
C TYR A 85 4.65 -3.46 -10.52
N ARG A 86 4.99 -4.23 -11.57
CA ARG A 86 6.27 -4.04 -12.28
C ARG A 86 6.38 -2.69 -12.99
N ILE A 87 5.30 -2.20 -13.59
CA ILE A 87 5.24 -0.87 -14.19
C ILE A 87 5.51 0.19 -13.11
N SER A 88 4.84 0.11 -11.96
CA SER A 88 5.02 1.07 -10.85
C SER A 88 6.45 1.08 -10.32
N GLN A 89 7.06 -0.09 -10.12
CA GLN A 89 8.46 -0.19 -9.68
C GLN A 89 9.42 0.46 -10.69
N ILE A 90 9.30 0.11 -11.96
CA ILE A 90 10.15 0.69 -13.03
C ILE A 90 9.89 2.19 -13.19
N PHE A 91 8.64 2.64 -13.01
CA PHE A 91 8.29 4.06 -13.05
C PHE A 91 8.98 4.84 -11.93
N LYS A 92 8.97 4.30 -10.70
CA LYS A 92 9.66 4.88 -9.53
C LYS A 92 11.17 4.91 -9.75
N GLU A 93 11.77 3.80 -10.21
CA GLU A 93 13.20 3.67 -10.52
C GLU A 93 13.68 4.67 -11.60
N HIS A 94 12.83 4.99 -12.58
CA HIS A 94 13.16 5.83 -13.74
C HIS A 94 12.37 7.15 -13.80
N TYR A 95 11.88 7.63 -12.66
CA TYR A 95 10.94 8.76 -12.58
C TYR A 95 11.43 10.00 -13.35
N ASP A 96 12.65 10.45 -13.10
CA ASP A 96 13.20 11.66 -13.73
C ASP A 96 13.32 11.54 -15.26
N ALA A 97 13.75 10.38 -15.74
CA ALA A 97 13.91 10.11 -17.17
C ALA A 97 12.55 10.06 -17.89
N ILE A 98 11.55 9.45 -17.25
CA ILE A 98 10.18 9.35 -17.79
C ILE A 98 9.53 10.74 -17.82
N GLN A 99 9.68 11.54 -16.76
CA GLN A 99 9.11 12.89 -16.70
C GLN A 99 9.78 13.84 -17.70
N ALA A 100 11.08 13.70 -17.95
CA ALA A 100 11.76 14.44 -18.99
C ALA A 100 11.21 14.11 -20.39
N ALA A 101 10.97 12.82 -20.67
CA ALA A 101 10.44 12.36 -21.95
C ALA A 101 8.94 12.71 -22.15
N SER A 102 8.14 12.72 -21.08
CA SER A 102 6.71 13.07 -21.15
C SER A 102 6.46 14.53 -21.52
N LYS A 103 7.41 15.46 -21.31
CA LYS A 103 7.26 16.87 -21.74
C LYS A 103 7.25 17.04 -23.25
N THR A 104 7.76 16.05 -23.98
CA THR A 104 7.83 16.02 -25.45
C THR A 104 6.77 15.14 -26.11
N GLN A 105 5.97 14.41 -25.32
CA GLN A 105 5.03 13.42 -25.83
C GLN A 105 3.60 13.98 -25.87
N ASP A 106 2.96 13.80 -27.02
CA ASP A 106 1.71 14.44 -27.44
C ASP A 106 0.50 13.99 -26.60
N GLU A 107 -0.33 14.94 -26.13
CA GLU A 107 -1.58 14.64 -25.38
C GLU A 107 -2.67 13.98 -26.24
N SER A 108 -2.43 13.85 -27.55
CA SER A 108 -3.38 13.38 -28.55
C SER A 108 -3.97 11.99 -28.25
N VAL A 109 -3.21 11.08 -27.67
CA VAL A 109 -3.67 9.68 -27.43
C VAL A 109 -4.65 9.55 -26.26
N LEU A 110 -4.60 10.42 -25.24
CA LEU A 110 -5.62 10.42 -24.16
C LEU A 110 -6.96 10.95 -24.64
N ASN A 111 -6.89 11.97 -25.48
CA ASN A 111 -8.04 12.49 -26.21
C ASN A 111 -8.56 11.43 -27.17
N GLU A 112 -7.68 10.67 -27.82
CA GLU A 112 -8.04 9.57 -28.71
C GLU A 112 -8.75 8.42 -27.96
N VAL A 113 -8.20 7.92 -26.84
CA VAL A 113 -8.88 6.89 -26.02
C VAL A 113 -10.23 7.38 -25.52
N SER A 114 -10.31 8.62 -25.00
CA SER A 114 -11.58 9.22 -24.56
C SER A 114 -12.56 9.40 -25.71
N SER A 115 -12.08 9.68 -26.93
CA SER A 115 -12.93 9.78 -28.12
C SER A 115 -13.37 8.42 -28.67
N ASN A 116 -12.51 7.40 -28.58
CA ASN A 116 -12.78 6.02 -29.00
C ASN A 116 -13.71 5.28 -28.02
N LEU A 117 -13.86 5.84 -26.82
CA LEU A 117 -14.85 5.41 -25.84
C LEU A 117 -16.28 5.71 -26.27
N HIS A 118 -16.57 6.54 -27.26
CA HIS A 118 -17.94 6.74 -27.74
C HIS A 118 -18.42 5.56 -28.61
N ALA A 119 -19.61 5.04 -28.32
CA ALA A 119 -20.26 3.91 -29.01
C ALA A 119 -20.17 3.95 -30.56
N ASP A 120 -20.21 5.14 -31.17
CA ASP A 120 -20.13 5.33 -32.63
C ASP A 120 -18.78 4.91 -33.25
N VAL A 121 -17.70 4.86 -32.46
CA VAL A 121 -16.36 4.43 -32.91
C VAL A 121 -16.17 2.91 -32.79
N ARG A 122 -16.97 2.22 -31.95
CA ARG A 122 -16.80 0.79 -31.65
C ARG A 122 -17.40 -0.17 -32.67
N GLY A 123 -17.77 0.34 -33.86
CA GLY A 123 -18.73 -0.18 -34.83
C GLY A 123 -18.63 -1.64 -35.33
N ASP A 124 -17.77 -2.49 -34.78
CA ASP A 124 -17.67 -3.92 -35.14
C ASP A 124 -17.28 -4.86 -33.96
N LEU A 125 -17.26 -4.40 -32.70
CA LEU A 125 -16.88 -5.25 -31.55
C LEU A 125 -18.01 -6.20 -31.12
N PRO A 126 -17.80 -7.54 -31.04
CA PRO A 126 -18.89 -8.52 -30.92
C PRO A 126 -19.76 -8.47 -29.66
N VAL A 127 -19.34 -7.82 -28.57
CA VAL A 127 -20.16 -7.53 -27.37
C VAL A 127 -19.46 -6.38 -26.66
N THR A 128 -20.15 -5.28 -26.36
CA THR A 128 -19.60 -4.23 -25.48
C THR A 128 -19.62 -4.76 -24.05
N PRO A 129 -18.47 -4.94 -23.36
CA PRO A 129 -18.45 -5.33 -21.96
C PRO A 129 -19.32 -4.39 -21.11
N ALA A 130 -20.02 -4.92 -20.10
CA ALA A 130 -20.87 -4.12 -19.20
C ALA A 130 -20.13 -2.92 -18.58
N PHE A 131 -18.82 -3.09 -18.33
CA PHE A 131 -17.91 -2.02 -17.93
C PHE A 131 -18.03 -0.75 -18.78
N TYR A 132 -18.04 -0.89 -20.11
CA TYR A 132 -18.09 0.26 -21.01
C TYR A 132 -19.46 0.94 -21.03
N LEU A 133 -20.54 0.16 -20.91
CA LEU A 133 -21.89 0.70 -20.83
C LEU A 133 -22.02 1.64 -19.62
N HIS A 134 -21.58 1.19 -18.44
CA HIS A 134 -21.63 2.01 -17.23
C HIS A 134 -20.55 3.11 -17.19
N LEU A 135 -19.41 2.92 -17.85
CA LEU A 135 -18.41 3.98 -17.99
C LEU A 135 -18.92 5.13 -18.89
N GLU A 136 -19.78 4.86 -19.87
CA GLU A 136 -20.41 5.89 -20.72
C GLU A 136 -21.59 6.60 -20.07
N GLU A 137 -22.22 5.99 -19.06
CA GLU A 137 -23.29 6.63 -18.26
C GLU A 137 -22.75 7.75 -17.35
N LEU A 138 -21.45 7.76 -17.09
CA LEU A 138 -20.79 8.78 -16.28
C LEU A 138 -20.70 10.12 -17.02
N PRO A 139 -20.79 11.27 -16.30
CA PRO A 139 -20.39 12.54 -16.85
C PRO A 139 -18.92 12.52 -17.30
N GLU A 140 -18.58 13.40 -18.25
CA GLU A 140 -17.27 13.45 -18.91
C GLU A 140 -16.10 13.57 -17.92
N GLU A 141 -16.25 14.33 -16.84
CA GLU A 141 -15.17 14.57 -15.87
C GLU A 141 -14.81 13.32 -15.03
N PRO A 142 -15.74 12.64 -14.32
CA PRO A 142 -15.48 11.34 -13.68
C PRO A 142 -14.89 10.31 -14.65
N GLN A 143 -15.45 10.21 -15.85
CA GLN A 143 -14.98 9.29 -16.87
C GLN A 143 -13.50 9.56 -17.23
N LYS A 144 -13.18 10.80 -17.58
CA LYS A 144 -11.80 11.23 -17.88
C LYS A 144 -10.87 11.07 -16.68
N ALA A 145 -11.33 11.32 -15.46
CA ALA A 145 -10.52 11.15 -14.26
C ALA A 145 -10.07 9.70 -14.10
N LEU A 146 -10.99 8.72 -14.25
CA LEU A 146 -10.68 7.30 -14.18
C LEU A 146 -9.65 6.88 -15.25
N ILE A 147 -9.89 7.27 -16.50
CA ILE A 147 -9.03 6.91 -17.64
C ILE A 147 -7.63 7.51 -17.48
N ASN A 148 -7.55 8.81 -17.18
CA ASN A 148 -6.28 9.49 -16.98
C ASN A 148 -5.51 8.89 -15.83
N MET A 149 -6.19 8.61 -14.71
CA MET A 149 -5.56 8.00 -13.55
C MET A 149 -4.98 6.62 -13.89
N TYR A 150 -5.77 5.74 -14.52
CA TYR A 150 -5.34 4.38 -14.86
C TYR A 150 -4.08 4.36 -15.76
N PHE A 151 -3.97 5.30 -16.71
CA PHE A 151 -2.84 5.38 -17.64
C PHE A 151 -1.71 6.35 -17.22
N SER A 152 -1.80 6.99 -16.05
CA SER A 152 -0.85 8.03 -15.64
C SER A 152 0.48 7.48 -15.12
N GLY A 153 0.44 6.41 -14.31
CA GLY A 153 1.58 5.97 -13.48
C GLY A 153 1.99 6.97 -12.38
N MET A 154 1.30 8.11 -12.26
CA MET A 154 1.64 9.22 -11.36
C MET A 154 0.74 9.21 -10.13
N SER A 155 1.04 10.05 -9.13
CA SER A 155 0.11 10.27 -8.01
C SER A 155 -1.16 11.01 -8.47
N GLN A 156 -2.23 10.96 -7.68
CA GLN A 156 -3.44 11.74 -7.94
C GLN A 156 -3.17 13.24 -8.05
N ALA A 157 -2.29 13.79 -7.22
CA ALA A 157 -1.93 15.22 -7.25
C ALA A 157 -1.22 15.62 -8.55
N GLN A 158 -0.29 14.78 -9.01
CA GLN A 158 0.41 14.98 -10.26
C GLN A 158 -0.53 14.85 -11.46
N THR A 159 -1.40 13.82 -11.46
CA THR A 159 -2.37 13.60 -12.53
C THR A 159 -3.38 14.75 -12.60
N ALA A 160 -3.92 15.20 -11.46
CA ALA A 160 -4.81 16.34 -11.37
C ALA A 160 -4.16 17.62 -11.95
N THR A 161 -2.91 17.87 -11.59
CA THR A 161 -2.13 19.00 -12.12
C THR A 161 -1.95 18.90 -13.63
N LYS A 162 -1.62 17.70 -14.14
CA LYS A 162 -1.40 17.47 -15.57
C LYS A 162 -2.67 17.70 -16.39
N VAL A 163 -3.83 17.28 -15.89
CA VAL A 163 -5.12 17.47 -16.59
C VAL A 163 -5.76 18.83 -16.32
N GLY A 164 -5.08 19.73 -15.60
CA GLY A 164 -5.60 21.07 -15.29
C GLY A 164 -6.79 21.09 -14.33
N MET A 165 -6.95 20.06 -13.47
CA MET A 165 -8.06 19.93 -12.53
C MET A 165 -7.61 20.14 -11.07
N PRO A 166 -8.35 20.89 -10.23
CA PRO A 166 -8.06 20.96 -8.81
C PRO A 166 -8.09 19.58 -8.14
N LEU A 167 -7.12 19.28 -7.26
CA LEU A 167 -6.99 17.96 -6.63
C LEU A 167 -8.27 17.48 -5.91
N GLY A 168 -8.96 18.37 -5.19
CA GLY A 168 -10.22 18.03 -4.51
C GLY A 168 -11.28 17.52 -5.49
N ARG A 169 -11.47 18.23 -6.62
CA ARG A 169 -12.40 17.85 -7.69
C ARG A 169 -11.97 16.56 -8.38
N PHE A 170 -10.66 16.36 -8.60
CA PHE A 170 -10.14 15.13 -9.19
C PHE A 170 -10.42 13.91 -8.32
N LYS A 171 -10.18 14.02 -7.00
CA LYS A 171 -10.51 12.97 -6.02
C LYS A 171 -12.00 12.66 -5.98
N GLU A 172 -12.84 13.69 -5.98
CA GLU A 172 -14.30 13.54 -6.04
C GLU A 172 -14.73 12.83 -7.32
N ASN A 173 -14.18 13.21 -8.48
CA ASN A 173 -14.46 12.57 -9.78
C ASN A 173 -14.03 11.10 -9.81
N LEU A 174 -12.88 10.74 -9.23
CA LEU A 174 -12.47 9.34 -9.07
C LEU A 174 -13.45 8.57 -8.19
N PHE A 175 -13.81 9.13 -7.03
CA PHE A 175 -14.76 8.51 -6.11
C PHE A 175 -16.13 8.28 -6.76
N LEU A 176 -16.70 9.29 -7.41
CA LEU A 176 -17.99 9.19 -8.10
C LEU A 176 -17.95 8.17 -9.24
N GLY A 177 -16.86 8.14 -10.01
CA GLY A 177 -16.66 7.16 -11.07
C GLY A 177 -16.60 5.72 -10.54
N LEU A 178 -15.79 5.48 -9.51
CA LEU A 178 -15.66 4.17 -8.87
C LEU A 178 -16.97 3.71 -8.22
N GLN A 179 -17.65 4.60 -7.50
CA GLN A 179 -18.93 4.30 -6.86
C GLN A 179 -20.01 3.95 -7.89
N HIS A 180 -20.08 4.70 -9.00
CA HIS A 180 -21.01 4.41 -10.09
C HIS A 180 -20.74 3.04 -10.70
N LEU A 181 -19.49 2.73 -11.05
CA LEU A 181 -19.12 1.43 -11.62
C LEU A 181 -19.39 0.28 -10.64
N ALA A 182 -19.00 0.43 -9.37
CA ALA A 182 -19.22 -0.57 -8.32
C ALA A 182 -20.71 -0.90 -8.14
N LYS A 183 -21.58 0.12 -8.23
CA LYS A 183 -23.01 -0.04 -8.05
C LYS A 183 -23.68 -0.83 -9.18
N HIS A 184 -23.19 -0.69 -10.42
CA HIS A 184 -23.85 -1.27 -11.59
C HIS A 184 -23.20 -2.57 -12.09
N LEU A 185 -21.93 -2.82 -11.73
CA LEU A 185 -21.23 -4.03 -12.10
C LEU A 185 -21.58 -5.20 -11.14
N PRO A 186 -22.08 -6.33 -11.66
CA PRO A 186 -22.51 -7.46 -10.84
C PRO A 186 -21.38 -8.10 -10.02
N GLU A 187 -20.13 -7.94 -10.46
CA GLU A 187 -18.94 -8.45 -9.78
C GLU A 187 -18.75 -7.89 -8.37
N PHE A 188 -19.29 -6.70 -8.08
CA PHE A 188 -19.20 -6.05 -6.78
C PHE A 188 -20.48 -6.21 -5.95
N SER A 189 -21.34 -7.17 -6.30
CA SER A 189 -22.53 -7.54 -5.52
C SER A 189 -22.29 -8.86 -4.75
N PRO A 190 -22.53 -8.91 -3.42
CA PRO A 190 -22.99 -7.82 -2.56
C PRO A 190 -21.91 -6.75 -2.33
N PRO A 191 -22.30 -5.50 -2.03
CA PRO A 191 -21.35 -4.41 -1.81
C PRO A 191 -20.45 -4.70 -0.62
N HIS A 192 -19.18 -4.32 -0.75
CA HIS A 192 -18.19 -4.41 0.30
C HIS A 192 -17.68 -3.01 0.66
N GLN A 193 -17.43 -2.75 1.95
CA GLN A 193 -16.99 -1.42 2.42
C GLN A 193 -15.65 -0.96 1.82
N ALA A 194 -14.84 -1.90 1.31
CA ALA A 194 -13.54 -1.62 0.71
C ALA A 194 -13.59 -1.45 -0.82
N THR A 195 -14.77 -1.58 -1.46
CA THR A 195 -14.88 -1.62 -2.92
C THR A 195 -14.25 -0.39 -3.58
N GLU A 196 -14.68 0.81 -3.23
CA GLU A 196 -14.15 2.04 -3.83
C GLU A 196 -12.67 2.24 -3.49
N LYS A 197 -12.25 1.92 -2.25
CA LYS A 197 -10.85 2.08 -1.84
C LYS A 197 -9.91 1.15 -2.61
N MET A 198 -10.34 -0.08 -2.90
CA MET A 198 -9.57 -1.00 -3.74
C MET A 198 -9.55 -0.56 -5.20
N GLY A 199 -10.62 0.03 -5.71
CA GLY A 199 -10.63 0.64 -7.04
C GLY A 199 -9.61 1.77 -7.14
N GLU A 200 -9.57 2.64 -6.12
CA GLU A 200 -8.60 3.73 -6.01
C GLU A 200 -7.15 3.22 -5.93
N TYR A 201 -6.92 2.14 -5.18
CA TYR A 201 -5.62 1.45 -5.12
C TYR A 201 -5.19 0.93 -6.49
N VAL A 202 -6.06 0.23 -7.21
CA VAL A 202 -5.75 -0.37 -8.52
C VAL A 202 -5.41 0.70 -9.56
N LEU A 203 -6.09 1.84 -9.51
CA LEU A 203 -5.76 3.01 -10.33
C LEU A 203 -4.32 3.52 -10.08
N GLY A 204 -3.72 3.23 -8.92
CA GLY A 204 -2.29 3.38 -8.62
C GLY A 204 -1.83 4.80 -8.29
N GLY A 205 -2.75 5.63 -7.80
CA GLY A 205 -2.49 7.04 -7.49
C GLY A 205 -2.43 7.40 -6.01
N LEU A 206 -2.52 6.39 -5.15
CA LEU A 206 -2.55 6.55 -3.69
C LEU A 206 -1.21 7.08 -3.17
N SER A 207 -1.25 7.84 -2.08
CA SER A 207 -0.05 8.17 -1.33
C SER A 207 0.51 6.96 -0.58
N GLU A 208 1.78 6.98 -0.19
CA GLU A 208 2.42 5.87 0.55
C GLU A 208 1.66 5.47 1.82
N ASN A 209 1.10 6.44 2.54
CA ASN A 209 0.32 6.18 3.75
C ASN A 209 -1.01 5.47 3.43
N GLU A 210 -1.64 5.83 2.31
CA GLU A 210 -2.87 5.18 1.85
C GLU A 210 -2.61 3.77 1.31
N GLU A 211 -1.49 3.56 0.60
CA GLU A 211 -1.05 2.22 0.17
C GLU A 211 -0.79 1.32 1.38
N LYS A 212 -0.10 1.80 2.42
CA LYS A 212 0.12 1.05 3.66
C LYS A 212 -1.19 0.62 4.33
N LEU A 213 -2.19 1.50 4.34
CA LEU A 213 -3.51 1.17 4.87
C LEU A 213 -4.19 0.07 4.02
N VAL A 214 -4.10 0.16 2.69
CA VAL A 214 -4.64 -0.86 1.79
C VAL A 214 -3.96 -2.21 2.01
N TYR A 215 -2.64 -2.26 2.15
CA TYR A 215 -1.93 -3.51 2.44
C TYR A 215 -2.35 -4.13 3.77
N LYS A 216 -2.55 -3.30 4.80
CA LYS A 216 -3.10 -3.78 6.07
C LYS A 216 -4.48 -4.41 5.89
N LEU A 217 -5.37 -3.74 5.16
CA LEU A 217 -6.72 -4.26 4.88
C LEU A 217 -6.69 -5.58 4.08
N MET A 218 -5.79 -5.70 3.10
CA MET A 218 -5.62 -6.92 2.31
C MET A 218 -5.09 -8.10 3.13
N ASN A 219 -4.19 -7.83 4.09
CA ASN A 219 -3.66 -8.84 5.00
C ASN A 219 -4.69 -9.30 6.04
N ASP A 220 -5.56 -8.39 6.49
CA ASP A 220 -6.58 -8.67 7.49
C ASP A 220 -7.81 -9.39 6.87
N ASP A 221 -8.10 -9.17 5.59
CA ASP A 221 -9.29 -9.69 4.91
C ASP A 221 -9.00 -10.16 3.47
N ALA A 222 -9.08 -11.47 3.23
CA ALA A 222 -8.90 -12.07 1.90
C ALA A 222 -9.95 -11.59 0.87
N GLY A 223 -11.14 -11.19 1.32
CA GLY A 223 -12.18 -10.59 0.47
C GLY A 223 -11.75 -9.25 -0.12
N VAL A 224 -10.96 -8.46 0.62
CA VAL A 224 -10.40 -7.18 0.13
C VAL A 224 -9.42 -7.40 -1.01
N SER A 225 -8.54 -8.39 -0.88
CA SER A 225 -7.62 -8.78 -1.95
C SER A 225 -8.36 -9.20 -3.22
N ARG A 226 -9.47 -9.94 -3.07
CA ARG A 226 -10.33 -10.33 -4.19
C ARG A 226 -10.95 -9.14 -4.89
N ILE A 227 -11.42 -8.14 -4.15
CA ILE A 227 -12.01 -6.92 -4.72
C ILE A 227 -10.98 -6.16 -5.56
N ALA A 228 -9.72 -6.09 -5.14
CA ALA A 228 -8.67 -5.48 -5.94
C ALA A 228 -8.45 -6.23 -7.27
N LEU A 229 -8.47 -7.57 -7.26
CA LEU A 229 -8.37 -8.36 -8.48
C LEU A 229 -9.60 -8.22 -9.40
N LEU A 230 -10.79 -8.04 -8.82
CA LEU A 230 -12.00 -7.73 -9.59
C LEU A 230 -11.87 -6.37 -10.27
N TRP A 231 -11.44 -5.32 -9.55
CA TRP A 231 -11.18 -4.01 -10.16
C TRP A 231 -10.11 -4.06 -11.25
N GLU A 232 -8.99 -4.75 -11.01
CA GLU A 232 -7.95 -4.89 -12.02
C GLU A 232 -8.51 -5.57 -13.27
N ALA A 233 -9.27 -6.67 -13.11
CA ALA A 233 -9.94 -7.34 -14.21
C ALA A 233 -10.89 -6.41 -14.98
N GLN A 234 -11.67 -5.58 -14.30
CA GLN A 234 -12.58 -4.62 -14.93
C GLN A 234 -11.80 -3.54 -15.71
N PHE A 235 -10.77 -2.95 -15.12
CA PHE A 235 -9.97 -1.94 -15.83
C PHE A 235 -9.18 -2.50 -17.01
N THR A 236 -8.92 -3.81 -17.08
CA THR A 236 -8.36 -4.42 -18.30
C THR A 236 -9.24 -4.24 -19.53
N HIS A 237 -10.53 -3.90 -19.38
CA HIS A 237 -11.38 -3.54 -20.50
C HIS A 237 -10.86 -2.28 -21.21
N LEU A 238 -10.41 -1.25 -20.46
CA LEU A 238 -9.83 -0.01 -21.01
C LEU A 238 -8.67 -0.27 -21.98
N LEU A 239 -7.97 -1.39 -21.83
CA LEU A 239 -6.83 -1.76 -22.68
C LEU A 239 -7.24 -2.07 -24.12
N SER A 240 -8.51 -2.44 -24.36
CA SER A 240 -9.02 -2.66 -25.72
C SER A 240 -8.98 -1.39 -26.60
N GLN A 241 -8.84 -0.22 -25.98
CA GLN A 241 -8.69 1.06 -26.68
C GLN A 241 -7.25 1.36 -27.08
N LEU A 242 -6.28 0.60 -26.56
CA LEU A 242 -4.89 0.80 -26.92
C LEU A 242 -4.57 0.08 -28.23
N PRO A 243 -3.85 0.72 -29.16
CA PRO A 243 -3.40 0.04 -30.37
C PRO A 243 -2.48 -1.12 -29.97
N ALA A 244 -2.85 -2.34 -30.39
CA ALA A 244 -2.08 -3.54 -30.08
C ALA A 244 -0.64 -3.38 -30.56
N GLN A 245 0.31 -3.62 -29.66
CA GLN A 245 1.74 -3.54 -29.99
C GLN A 245 2.26 -4.92 -30.42
N VAL A 246 3.18 -4.96 -31.36
CA VAL A 246 3.83 -6.22 -31.72
C VAL A 246 4.84 -6.57 -30.64
N ALA A 247 4.54 -7.57 -29.81
CA ALA A 247 5.50 -8.09 -28.85
C ALA A 247 6.69 -8.73 -29.61
N SER A 248 7.87 -8.11 -29.52
CA SER A 248 9.03 -8.54 -30.30
C SER A 248 9.46 -9.97 -29.93
N SER A 249 9.97 -10.74 -30.90
CA SER A 249 10.50 -12.09 -30.65
C SER A 249 11.58 -12.10 -29.58
N ARG A 250 12.31 -10.98 -29.42
CA ARG A 250 13.33 -10.78 -28.39
C ARG A 250 12.76 -10.84 -26.97
N VAL A 251 11.56 -10.29 -26.74
CA VAL A 251 10.89 -10.36 -25.43
C VAL A 251 10.65 -11.81 -25.03
N TRP A 252 10.15 -12.63 -25.96
CA TRP A 252 9.91 -14.05 -25.71
C TRP A 252 11.21 -14.81 -25.41
N GLU A 253 12.29 -14.55 -26.15
CA GLU A 253 13.59 -15.17 -25.86
C GLU A 253 14.08 -14.84 -24.45
N LYS A 254 13.98 -13.58 -24.02
CA LYS A 254 14.34 -13.16 -22.65
C LYS A 254 13.49 -13.88 -21.60
N ILE A 255 12.17 -13.98 -21.81
CA ILE A 255 11.28 -14.70 -20.90
C ILE A 255 11.66 -16.17 -20.82
N LYS A 256 11.89 -16.86 -21.95
CA LYS A 256 12.30 -18.26 -21.95
C LYS A 256 13.58 -18.48 -21.16
N THR A 257 14.59 -17.64 -21.39
CA THR A 257 15.88 -17.76 -20.70
C THR A 257 15.72 -17.52 -19.20
N ALA A 258 14.99 -16.47 -18.80
CA ALA A 258 14.84 -16.11 -17.39
C ALA A 258 13.89 -17.06 -16.63
N ALA A 259 12.72 -17.38 -17.18
CA ALA A 259 11.70 -18.18 -16.51
C ALA A 259 12.07 -19.68 -16.45
N PHE A 260 12.78 -20.21 -17.45
CA PHE A 260 13.04 -21.66 -17.53
C PHE A 260 14.41 -22.09 -17.03
N ALA A 261 15.22 -21.17 -16.49
CA ALA A 261 16.52 -21.48 -15.90
C ALA A 261 16.44 -22.19 -14.51
N LYS A 262 15.32 -22.07 -13.77
CA LYS A 262 15.08 -22.51 -12.35
C LYS A 262 16.02 -21.81 -11.32
N ALA A 263 15.64 -21.44 -10.09
CA ALA A 263 14.54 -21.82 -9.18
C ALA A 263 13.49 -20.69 -8.96
N PRO A 264 12.29 -21.01 -8.41
CA PRO A 264 11.20 -20.06 -8.26
C PRO A 264 11.63 -18.86 -7.41
N VAL A 265 11.53 -17.67 -7.99
CA VAL A 265 11.53 -16.43 -7.21
C VAL A 265 10.17 -16.36 -6.53
N ALA A 266 10.15 -16.49 -5.21
CA ALA A 266 8.96 -16.20 -4.43
C ALA A 266 8.55 -14.75 -4.73
N VAL A 267 7.43 -14.58 -5.43
CA VAL A 267 6.62 -13.37 -5.26
C VAL A 267 5.99 -13.58 -3.91
N ALA A 268 6.35 -12.73 -2.95
CA ALA A 268 5.58 -12.63 -1.73
C ALA A 268 4.10 -12.45 -2.13
N PRO A 269 3.14 -12.97 -1.36
CA PRO A 269 1.78 -12.42 -1.43
C PRO A 269 1.87 -10.88 -1.42
N ILE A 270 0.88 -10.16 -1.96
CA ILE A 270 0.83 -8.69 -1.86
C ILE A 270 0.81 -8.32 -0.37
N ALA A 271 1.99 -8.23 0.22
CA ALA A 271 2.30 -8.11 1.64
C ALA A 271 3.82 -7.87 1.76
N ASP A 272 4.15 -6.80 2.46
CA ASP A 272 5.47 -6.27 2.82
C ASP A 272 6.30 -5.64 1.70
N ALA A 273 5.83 -4.47 1.25
CA ALA A 273 6.73 -3.32 1.06
C ALA A 273 7.04 -2.70 2.43
N GLY A 274 7.87 -3.40 3.20
CA GLY A 274 8.49 -2.91 4.43
C GLY A 274 10.00 -3.05 4.28
N ASP A 275 10.69 -1.92 4.41
CA ASP A 275 12.14 -1.74 4.45
C ASP A 275 12.88 -1.66 3.10
N GLU A 276 12.84 -0.47 2.49
CA GLU A 276 13.99 0.08 1.79
C GLU A 276 14.68 1.10 2.70
N ASP A 277 15.70 0.64 3.45
CA ASP A 277 16.87 1.46 3.75
C ASP A 277 17.98 1.01 2.82
N SER A 278 18.53 1.95 2.06
CA SER A 278 19.49 1.73 1.00
C SER A 278 20.81 1.17 1.53
N THR A 279 21.30 0.04 1.00
CA THR A 279 22.69 -0.16 0.50
C THR A 279 22.94 -1.60 0.03
N GLU A 280 23.56 -1.71 -1.16
CA GLU A 280 24.37 -2.83 -1.69
C GLU A 280 23.71 -4.21 -1.99
N GLN A 281 23.72 -4.57 -3.27
CA GLN A 281 23.77 -5.99 -3.70
C GLN A 281 25.17 -6.55 -3.39
N PRO A 282 25.29 -7.82 -2.97
CA PRO A 282 25.45 -8.87 -3.97
C PRO A 282 24.69 -10.18 -3.70
N TYR A 283 24.33 -10.81 -4.81
CA TYR A 283 23.91 -12.19 -5.05
C TYR A 283 24.59 -13.25 -4.16
N VAL A 284 23.80 -14.06 -3.42
CA VAL A 284 24.12 -15.47 -3.13
C VAL A 284 22.84 -16.33 -3.03
N SER A 285 22.67 -17.25 -3.98
CA SER A 285 21.75 -18.38 -3.95
C SER A 285 22.34 -19.54 -3.12
N GLY A 286 21.56 -20.21 -2.25
CA GLY A 286 21.94 -21.58 -1.83
C GLY A 286 21.42 -22.21 -0.53
N VAL A 287 20.82 -21.50 0.43
CA VAL A 287 20.69 -22.07 1.81
C VAL A 287 19.26 -22.35 2.29
N LYS A 288 18.21 -21.85 1.64
CA LYS A 288 16.85 -21.89 2.23
C LYS A 288 16.08 -23.22 2.05
N SER A 289 16.52 -24.15 1.20
CA SER A 289 15.78 -25.44 1.00
C SER A 289 16.06 -26.51 2.07
N THR A 290 17.16 -26.41 2.79
CA THR A 290 17.53 -27.38 3.85
C THR A 290 16.83 -27.08 5.17
N LEU A 291 16.55 -25.79 5.42
CA LEU A 291 15.88 -25.32 6.65
C LEU A 291 14.42 -25.77 6.73
N ARG A 292 13.69 -25.85 5.62
CA ARG A 292 12.25 -26.20 5.65
C ARG A 292 11.99 -27.65 6.08
N ARG A 293 12.93 -28.59 5.90
CA ARG A 293 12.82 -29.98 6.40
C ARG A 293 13.09 -30.10 7.90
N PHE A 294 13.86 -29.18 8.49
CA PHE A 294 14.17 -29.14 9.93
C PHE A 294 12.93 -28.77 10.76
N TRP A 295 12.07 -27.87 10.25
CA TRP A 295 10.88 -27.38 10.94
C TRP A 295 9.72 -28.39 11.08
N TYR A 296 9.74 -29.52 10.33
CA TYR A 296 8.68 -30.54 10.39
C TYR A 296 9.01 -31.77 11.26
N MET A 297 10.13 -31.77 11.99
CA MET A 297 10.44 -32.86 12.92
C MET A 297 9.69 -32.70 14.26
N LEU A 298 8.43 -33.15 14.30
CA LEU A 298 7.59 -33.18 15.51
C LEU A 298 8.25 -33.76 16.79
N PRO A 299 9.09 -34.82 16.76
CA PRO A 299 9.72 -35.33 17.98
C PRO A 299 10.78 -34.37 18.58
N LEU A 300 11.41 -33.52 17.75
CA LEU A 300 12.44 -32.55 18.18
C LEU A 300 11.81 -31.37 18.94
N TRP A 301 10.63 -30.93 18.51
CA TRP A 301 9.84 -29.89 19.18
C TRP A 301 9.28 -30.33 20.53
N ARG A 302 8.96 -31.62 20.69
CA ARG A 302 8.48 -32.16 21.97
C ARG A 302 9.56 -32.22 23.04
N ALA A 303 10.81 -32.51 22.66
CA ALA A 303 11.94 -32.49 23.58
C ALA A 303 12.30 -31.05 24.01
N LEU A 304 12.27 -30.09 23.07
CA LEU A 304 12.57 -28.68 23.36
C LEU A 304 11.53 -28.03 24.27
N ALA A 305 10.24 -28.33 24.07
CA ALA A 305 9.16 -27.82 24.93
C ALA A 305 9.29 -28.32 26.39
N LEU A 306 9.74 -29.56 26.59
CA LEU A 306 9.97 -30.13 27.93
C LEU A 306 11.15 -29.45 28.65
N ILE A 307 12.22 -29.14 27.92
CA ILE A 307 13.39 -28.43 28.47
C ILE A 307 13.02 -26.98 28.85
N LEU A 308 12.27 -26.29 27.99
CA LEU A 308 11.80 -24.93 28.26
C LEU A 308 10.80 -24.87 29.41
N ALA A 309 9.93 -25.88 29.56
CA ALA A 309 9.01 -25.95 30.70
C ALA A 309 9.75 -26.12 32.03
N VAL A 310 10.81 -26.94 32.07
CA VAL A 310 11.67 -27.10 33.26
C VAL A 310 12.45 -25.82 33.56
N ALA A 311 12.95 -25.11 32.55
CA ALA A 311 13.65 -23.84 32.69
C ALA A 311 12.72 -22.68 33.11
N ALA A 312 11.48 -22.66 32.62
CA ALA A 312 10.48 -21.68 33.02
C ALA A 312 10.02 -21.91 34.48
N PHE A 313 9.92 -23.17 34.91
CA PHE A 313 9.55 -23.51 36.28
C PHE A 313 10.65 -23.13 37.28
N THR A 314 11.93 -23.31 36.95
CA THR A 314 13.05 -22.86 37.79
C THR A 314 13.19 -21.33 37.80
N PHE A 315 12.92 -20.66 36.68
CA PHE A 315 12.92 -19.20 36.61
C PHE A 315 11.76 -18.57 37.39
N TRP A 316 10.56 -19.17 37.37
CA TRP A 316 9.41 -18.71 38.15
C TRP A 316 9.61 -18.86 39.66
N TYR A 317 10.37 -19.88 40.08
CA TYR A 317 10.68 -20.13 41.50
C TYR A 317 11.84 -19.26 42.03
N THR A 318 12.63 -18.61 41.17
CA THR A 318 13.86 -17.89 41.58
C THR A 318 14.03 -16.45 41.04
N GLY A 319 13.21 -16.00 40.09
CA GLY A 319 13.38 -14.71 39.41
C GLY A 319 12.60 -13.55 40.03
N THR A 320 13.30 -12.47 40.42
CA THR A 320 12.69 -11.16 40.68
C THR A 320 12.22 -10.50 39.37
N PRO A 321 11.03 -9.88 39.32
CA PRO A 321 10.53 -9.27 38.09
C PRO A 321 11.39 -8.05 37.68
N PRO A 322 11.61 -7.82 36.37
CA PRO A 322 12.44 -6.72 35.88
C PRO A 322 11.81 -5.36 36.16
N ALA A 323 12.64 -4.39 36.54
CA ALA A 323 12.25 -3.09 37.11
C ALA A 323 11.56 -2.09 36.14
N ASP A 324 11.37 -2.44 34.87
CA ASP A 324 11.01 -1.50 33.79
C ASP A 324 9.59 -1.67 33.23
N GLN A 325 8.71 -2.37 33.96
CA GLN A 325 7.30 -2.45 33.54
C GLN A 325 6.57 -1.13 33.81
N PRO A 326 5.84 -0.57 32.82
CA PRO A 326 5.07 0.64 33.02
C PRO A 326 3.91 0.35 33.98
N ARG A 327 3.78 1.15 35.03
CA ARG A 327 2.73 1.03 36.05
C ARG A 327 1.60 2.03 35.87
N LYS A 328 1.84 3.12 35.12
CA LYS A 328 0.85 4.16 34.85
C LYS A 328 0.98 4.68 33.42
N VAL A 329 -0.11 5.22 32.88
CA VAL A 329 -0.18 5.80 31.55
C VAL A 329 -1.03 7.08 31.54
N ALA A 330 -0.67 8.03 30.69
CA ALA A 330 -1.53 9.16 30.35
C ALA A 330 -1.59 9.30 28.82
N VAL A 331 -2.80 9.48 28.28
CA VAL A 331 -3.03 9.76 26.86
C VAL A 331 -3.44 11.23 26.77
N LEU A 332 -2.67 12.04 26.02
CA LEU A 332 -2.91 13.47 25.90
C LEU A 332 -3.58 13.78 24.57
N ASP A 333 -4.84 14.18 24.66
CA ASP A 333 -5.66 14.54 23.51
C ASP A 333 -5.63 16.04 23.24
N SER A 334 -5.88 16.41 21.99
CA SER A 334 -5.95 17.81 21.60
C SER A 334 -7.06 18.53 22.36
N SER A 335 -6.73 19.72 22.87
CA SER A 335 -7.68 20.64 23.51
C SER A 335 -8.52 21.42 22.50
N MET A 336 -8.17 21.37 21.20
CA MET A 336 -8.87 22.01 20.09
C MET A 336 -9.88 21.03 19.45
N SER A 337 -10.87 21.55 18.72
CA SER A 337 -12.18 20.96 18.32
C SER A 337 -12.28 19.53 17.78
N ASN A 338 -11.19 18.79 17.61
CA ASN A 338 -11.19 17.37 17.24
C ASN A 338 -10.32 16.62 18.26
N ALA A 339 -10.91 15.72 19.05
CA ALA A 339 -10.22 14.93 20.08
C ALA A 339 -9.21 13.92 19.48
N GLN A 340 -8.12 14.45 18.95
CA GLN A 340 -7.02 13.69 18.35
C GLN A 340 -5.91 13.52 19.38
N THR A 341 -5.50 12.28 19.61
CA THR A 341 -4.38 11.97 20.51
C THR A 341 -3.07 12.50 19.93
N GLY A 342 -2.41 13.38 20.68
CA GLY A 342 -1.12 13.95 20.30
C GLY A 342 0.06 13.23 20.93
N TRP A 343 -0.08 12.78 22.19
CA TRP A 343 1.01 12.20 22.97
C TRP A 343 0.55 11.05 23.85
N VAL A 344 1.42 10.07 24.06
CA VAL A 344 1.26 9.02 25.07
C VAL A 344 2.44 9.10 26.04
N VAL A 345 2.13 9.10 27.33
CA VAL A 345 3.13 9.16 28.41
C VAL A 345 3.04 7.90 29.24
N ARG A 346 4.16 7.19 29.42
CA ARG A 346 4.25 5.97 30.22
C ARG A 346 5.17 6.19 31.42
N PHE A 347 4.79 5.67 32.58
CA PHE A 347 5.56 5.77 33.81
C PHE A 347 6.02 4.39 34.28
N ASN A 348 7.34 4.22 34.47
CA ASN A 348 7.90 2.98 35.01
C ASN A 348 7.79 2.92 36.55
N ALA A 349 8.24 1.82 37.15
CA ALA A 349 8.22 1.65 38.61
C ALA A 349 9.13 2.63 39.36
N ALA A 350 10.16 3.18 38.69
CA ALA A 350 11.07 4.17 39.25
C ALA A 350 10.48 5.60 39.22
N GLY A 351 9.41 5.84 38.45
CA GLY A 351 8.76 7.14 38.30
C GLY A 351 9.23 7.96 37.10
N ASP A 352 10.05 7.38 36.21
CA ASP A 352 10.46 8.04 34.97
C ASP A 352 9.28 8.11 34.00
N ALA A 353 9.15 9.24 33.31
CA ALA A 353 8.08 9.50 32.35
C ALA A 353 8.62 9.48 30.92
N GLN A 354 8.20 8.49 30.14
CA GLN A 354 8.51 8.39 28.73
C GLN A 354 7.41 9.05 27.88
N PHE A 355 7.72 10.16 27.24
CA PHE A 355 6.83 10.89 26.33
C PHE A 355 7.03 10.39 24.91
N SER A 356 5.95 9.96 24.25
CA SER A 356 5.96 9.48 22.87
C SER A 356 4.94 10.26 22.03
N PRO A 357 5.35 11.00 20.99
CA PRO A 357 4.42 11.69 20.10
C PRO A 357 3.70 10.70 19.18
N VAL A 358 2.39 10.89 19.00
CA VAL A 358 1.55 10.11 18.08
C VAL A 358 1.44 10.80 16.73
N VAL A 359 1.52 12.14 16.72
CA VAL A 359 1.47 12.98 15.52
C VAL A 359 2.67 13.93 15.52
N ARG A 360 3.34 14.08 14.37
CA ARG A 360 4.41 15.08 14.22
C ARG A 360 3.78 16.47 14.13
N GLN A 361 4.11 17.31 15.09
CA GLN A 361 3.69 18.71 15.10
C GLN A 361 4.85 19.62 14.69
N THR A 362 4.60 20.52 13.75
CA THR A 362 5.49 21.64 13.40
C THR A 362 5.11 22.85 14.24
N VAL A 363 6.07 23.38 14.99
CA VAL A 363 5.91 24.60 15.80
C VAL A 363 6.47 25.77 14.99
N SER A 364 5.76 26.91 14.97
CA SER A 364 6.21 28.12 14.29
C SER A 364 7.48 28.70 14.94
N ASP A 365 8.30 29.39 14.13
CA ASP A 365 9.54 30.02 14.59
C ASP A 365 9.29 30.97 15.78
N GLY A 366 10.11 30.85 16.84
CA GLY A 366 10.02 31.66 18.06
C GLY A 366 9.06 31.12 19.14
N LEU A 367 8.43 29.96 18.92
CA LEU A 367 7.59 29.26 19.91
C LEU A 367 8.18 27.89 20.26
N VAL A 368 7.89 27.43 21.47
CA VAL A 368 8.34 26.13 22.00
C VAL A 368 7.19 25.41 22.70
N LEU A 369 7.25 24.08 22.74
CA LEU A 369 6.31 23.29 23.54
C LEU A 369 6.84 23.15 24.96
N GLN A 370 5.97 23.23 25.96
CA GLN A 370 6.33 23.02 27.35
C GLN A 370 5.38 22.01 28.02
N ALA A 371 5.97 21.02 28.70
CA ALA A 371 5.25 20.00 29.45
C ALA A 371 5.02 20.46 30.89
N TRP A 372 3.83 20.16 31.41
CA TRP A 372 3.40 20.49 32.76
C TRP A 372 2.71 19.32 33.42
N LYS A 373 2.82 19.26 34.75
CA LYS A 373 1.97 18.44 35.61
C LYS A 373 1.03 19.36 36.38
N ARG A 374 -0.23 18.98 36.48
CA ARG A 374 -1.23 19.64 37.32
C ARG A 374 -1.75 18.65 38.35
N SER A 375 -1.48 18.96 39.63
CA SER A 375 -1.92 18.17 40.78
C SER A 375 -2.73 19.08 41.71
N ASN A 376 -3.98 18.71 42.01
CA ASN A 376 -4.88 19.49 42.87
C ASN A 376 -5.01 20.98 42.47
N GLY A 377 -4.94 21.28 41.17
CA GLY A 377 -5.08 22.64 40.62
C GLY A 377 -3.78 23.46 40.58
N THR A 378 -2.66 22.92 41.10
CA THR A 378 -1.35 23.56 41.04
C THR A 378 -0.56 23.03 39.84
N ASP A 379 -0.04 23.93 39.01
CA ASP A 379 0.79 23.61 37.85
C ASP A 379 2.28 23.53 38.24
N THR A 380 2.99 22.58 37.65
CA THR A 380 4.44 22.42 37.81
C THR A 380 5.07 22.19 36.44
N ALA A 381 6.04 23.02 36.08
CA ALA A 381 6.76 22.90 34.82
C ALA A 381 7.69 21.67 34.84
N LEU A 382 7.50 20.75 33.90
CA LEU A 382 8.31 19.55 33.77
C LEU A 382 9.53 19.80 32.86
N GLY A 383 9.34 20.53 31.76
CA GLY A 383 10.44 20.89 30.86
C GLY A 383 9.98 21.36 29.48
N LEU A 384 10.93 21.87 28.70
CA LEU A 384 10.71 22.27 27.31
C LEU A 384 10.87 21.07 26.38
N ILE A 385 9.96 20.94 25.42
CA ILE A 385 9.99 19.94 24.36
C ILE A 385 10.52 20.66 23.11
N ARG A 386 11.78 20.36 22.75
CA ARG A 386 12.50 21.05 21.67
C ARG A 386 12.30 20.39 20.31
N ASP A 387 11.99 19.10 20.30
CA ASP A 387 11.72 18.31 19.13
C ASP A 387 10.47 17.43 19.33
N SER A 388 9.70 17.25 18.27
CA SER A 388 8.55 16.33 18.25
C SER A 388 9.02 14.87 18.15
N LYS A 389 9.98 14.47 19.00
CA LYS A 389 10.53 13.11 19.15
C LYS A 389 10.23 12.57 20.54
N ALA A 390 10.38 11.25 20.71
CA ALA A 390 10.21 10.63 22.02
C ALA A 390 11.36 11.04 22.96
N PHE A 391 11.04 11.33 24.21
CA PHE A 391 12.01 11.71 25.24
C PHE A 391 11.60 11.17 26.61
N VAL A 392 12.55 11.11 27.55
CA VAL A 392 12.32 10.63 28.91
C VAL A 392 12.62 11.75 29.90
N LEU A 393 11.73 11.94 30.87
CA LEU A 393 11.96 12.77 32.05
C LEU A 393 12.19 11.85 33.24
N ASN A 394 13.24 12.11 34.01
CA ASN A 394 13.55 11.32 35.20
C ASN A 394 12.56 11.60 36.34
N ALA A 395 12.44 10.63 37.26
CA ALA A 395 11.54 10.72 38.40
C ALA A 395 11.75 11.99 39.27
N GLU A 396 12.99 12.48 39.41
CA GLU A 396 13.27 13.72 40.15
C GLU A 396 12.60 14.96 39.52
N ARG A 397 12.54 15.00 38.19
CA ARG A 397 11.94 16.10 37.45
C ARG A 397 10.42 16.00 37.38
N VAL A 398 9.90 14.76 37.29
CA VAL A 398 8.46 14.48 37.29
C VAL A 398 7.85 14.68 38.68
N GLY A 399 8.63 14.38 39.73
CA GLY A 399 8.16 14.32 41.11
C GLY A 399 7.14 13.20 41.32
N GLN A 400 6.44 13.23 42.47
CA GLN A 400 5.38 12.25 42.73
C GLN A 400 4.22 12.44 41.75
N ILE A 401 3.75 11.34 41.15
CA ILE A 401 2.64 11.32 40.21
C ILE A 401 1.58 10.29 40.63
N ALA A 402 0.37 10.78 40.86
CA ALA A 402 -0.79 10.00 41.29
C ALA A 402 -1.74 9.76 40.13
N ALA A 403 -2.52 8.68 40.21
CA ALA A 403 -3.66 8.52 39.30
C ALA A 403 -4.66 9.66 39.57
N GLY A 404 -5.16 10.29 38.50
CA GLY A 404 -5.98 11.49 38.58
C GLY A 404 -5.22 12.81 38.37
N ASP A 405 -3.89 12.82 38.45
CA ASP A 405 -3.09 13.98 38.04
C ASP A 405 -3.27 14.27 36.55
N GLN A 406 -3.15 15.53 36.15
CA GLN A 406 -3.21 15.94 34.75
C GLN A 406 -1.82 16.23 34.19
N LEU A 407 -1.59 15.82 32.95
CA LEU A 407 -0.45 16.26 32.15
C LEU A 407 -0.94 17.20 31.05
N LEU A 408 -0.20 18.29 30.85
CA LEU A 408 -0.53 19.33 29.89
C LEU A 408 0.68 19.63 29.01
N ILE A 409 0.43 19.94 27.74
CA ILE A 409 1.44 20.50 26.84
C ILE A 409 0.90 21.83 26.32
N SER A 410 1.61 22.91 26.59
CA SER A 410 1.28 24.25 26.11
C SER A 410 2.27 24.75 25.07
N LEU A 411 1.81 25.70 24.26
CA LEU A 411 2.64 26.44 23.32
C LEU A 411 3.10 27.75 23.97
N GLU A 412 4.40 27.89 24.20
CA GLU A 412 4.99 29.01 24.96
C GLU A 412 5.98 29.80 24.09
N PRO A 413 6.29 31.06 24.43
CA PRO A 413 7.38 31.81 23.80
C PRO A 413 8.74 31.13 24.00
N GLU A 414 9.71 31.46 23.15
CA GLU A 414 11.09 31.00 23.31
C GLU A 414 11.62 31.23 24.75
N GLY A 415 12.07 30.15 25.38
CA GLY A 415 12.46 30.13 26.81
C GLY A 415 11.40 29.61 27.78
N GLY A 416 10.16 29.36 27.32
CA GLY A 416 9.05 28.83 28.12
C GLY A 416 8.22 29.91 28.82
N SER A 417 7.21 29.45 29.57
CA SER A 417 6.39 30.33 30.41
C SER A 417 7.23 30.98 31.50
N ARG A 418 7.05 32.29 31.70
CA ARG A 418 7.68 33.08 32.76
C ARG A 418 6.88 33.07 34.08
N SER A 419 5.85 32.23 34.17
CA SER A 419 4.96 32.12 35.32
C SER A 419 4.85 30.69 35.80
N ASP A 420 4.39 30.49 37.03
CA ASP A 420 4.17 29.16 37.64
C ASP A 420 2.94 28.41 37.07
N ARG A 421 2.51 28.78 35.86
CA ARG A 421 1.40 28.19 35.11
C ARG A 421 1.64 28.35 33.60
N PRO A 422 0.95 27.58 32.74
CA PRO A 422 0.98 27.80 31.31
C PRO A 422 0.58 29.23 30.95
N SER A 423 1.39 29.94 30.16
CA SER A 423 1.11 31.31 29.75
C SER A 423 0.50 31.38 28.35
N GLY A 424 0.76 30.37 27.52
CA GLY A 424 0.16 30.22 26.21
C GLY A 424 -0.96 29.18 26.14
N SER A 425 -1.37 28.87 24.92
CA SER A 425 -2.49 27.95 24.68
C SER A 425 -2.10 26.52 25.04
N ILE A 426 -2.91 25.86 25.87
CA ILE A 426 -2.80 24.42 26.13
C ILE A 426 -3.22 23.72 24.85
N LEU A 427 -2.33 22.91 24.26
CA LEU A 427 -2.58 22.17 23.02
C LEU A 427 -3.00 20.73 23.27
N TYR A 428 -2.45 20.10 24.32
CA TYR A 428 -2.79 18.74 24.71
C TYR A 428 -3.01 18.65 26.21
N LYS A 429 -3.95 17.78 26.61
CA LYS A 429 -4.21 17.46 28.02
C LYS A 429 -4.64 16.01 28.17
N GLY A 430 -4.31 15.41 29.31
CA GLY A 430 -4.77 14.06 29.65
C GLY A 430 -4.61 13.77 31.14
N THR A 431 -5.32 12.75 31.60
CA THR A 431 -5.29 12.31 33.00
C THR A 431 -4.46 11.04 33.14
N VAL A 432 -3.66 10.97 34.19
CA VAL A 432 -2.86 9.80 34.54
C VAL A 432 -3.77 8.71 35.10
N ALA A 433 -3.65 7.50 34.58
CA ALA A 433 -4.32 6.29 35.04
C ALA A 433 -3.29 5.21 35.40
N ASP A 434 -3.64 4.34 36.35
CA ASP A 434 -2.87 3.12 36.62
C ASP A 434 -3.09 2.10 35.49
N LEU A 435 -2.06 1.29 35.19
CA LEU A 435 -2.08 0.25 34.16
C LEU A 435 -2.49 -1.12 34.71
#